data_AF-A0A929L423-F1
#
_entry.id   AF-A0A929L423-F1
#
_cell.length_a   1.000
_cell.length_b   1.000
_cell.length_c   1.000
_cell.angle_alpha   90.00
_cell.angle_beta   90.00
_cell.angle_gamma   90.00
#
_symmetry.space_group_name_H-M   'P 1'
#
loop_
_entity.id
_entity.type
_entity.pdbx_description
1 polymer ?
#
loop_
_entity_poly.entity_id
_entity_poly.type
_entity_poly.pdbx_seq_one_letter_code
_entity_poly.pdbx_strand_id
1 'polypeptide(L)'
;MMISTKGRYALRLLVDIAQHQHEGNARLKDTAKRQEISEKYLEAIVKELVQAQILKSIHGRGGGYRLNLPASQIRLWNVLSIAEGGLAPVACLENKDYNCPRKEHCPTLPLWKGLEQTVSAYLKQFTLQDLLDGAIDPEAQSSSR
;
A
#
# COMPACT_ATOMS: atom_id res chain seq x y z
N MET A 1 -14.82 2.13 -5.01
CA MET A 1 -13.42 2.33 -4.59
C MET A 1 -12.52 2.12 -5.79
N MET A 2 -11.80 3.17 -6.20
CA MET A 2 -10.72 3.11 -7.17
C MET A 2 -9.43 3.39 -6.38
N ILE A 3 -8.39 2.57 -6.54
CA ILE A 3 -7.10 2.86 -5.90
C ILE A 3 -6.54 4.15 -6.51
N SER A 4 -6.19 5.10 -5.64
CA SER A 4 -5.71 6.39 -6.11
C SER A 4 -4.34 6.27 -6.78
N THR A 5 -3.94 7.36 -7.46
CA THR A 5 -2.55 7.49 -7.92
C THR A 5 -1.57 7.41 -6.77
N LYS A 6 -1.93 7.88 -5.56
CA LYS A 6 -1.07 7.82 -4.37
C LYS A 6 -0.81 6.37 -3.95
N GLY A 7 -1.85 5.54 -3.86
CA GLY A 7 -1.71 4.12 -3.51
C GLY A 7 -0.86 3.34 -4.52
N ARG A 8 -1.09 3.55 -5.83
CA ARG A 8 -0.27 2.93 -6.87
C ARG A 8 1.19 3.38 -6.80
N TYR A 9 1.44 4.67 -6.55
CA TYR A 9 2.79 5.21 -6.48
C TYR A 9 3.51 4.80 -5.20
N ALA A 10 2.79 4.58 -4.09
CA ALA A 10 3.35 4.00 -2.86
C ALA A 10 3.92 2.59 -3.10
N LEU A 11 3.19 1.74 -3.83
CA LEU A 11 3.68 0.40 -4.19
C LEU A 11 4.91 0.48 -5.10
N ARG A 12 4.85 1.29 -6.16
CA ARG A 12 5.98 1.48 -7.09
C ARG A 12 7.23 1.99 -6.39
N LEU A 13 7.08 2.98 -5.50
CA LEU A 13 8.14 3.51 -4.66
C LEU A 13 8.77 2.42 -3.78
N LEU A 14 7.96 1.59 -3.13
CA LEU A 14 8.46 0.52 -2.26
C LEU A 14 9.19 -0.57 -3.05
N VAL A 15 8.69 -0.94 -4.23
CA VAL A 15 9.37 -1.88 -5.13
C VAL A 15 10.73 -1.32 -5.56
N ASP A 16 10.77 -0.05 -5.98
CA ASP A 16 12.01 0.63 -6.39
C ASP A 16 13.03 0.68 -5.25
N ILE A 17 12.61 1.10 -4.05
CA ILE A 17 13.47 1.11 -2.87
C ILE A 17 13.97 -0.31 -2.58
N ALA A 18 13.08 -1.31 -2.63
CA ALA A 18 13.42 -2.68 -2.30
C ALA A 18 14.46 -3.31 -3.25
N GLN A 19 14.36 -3.01 -4.55
CA GLN A 19 15.30 -3.48 -5.58
C GLN A 19 16.71 -2.90 -5.40
N HIS A 20 16.82 -1.65 -4.92
CA HIS A 20 18.10 -0.95 -4.81
C HIS A 20 18.71 -0.97 -3.40
N GLN A 21 18.17 -1.76 -2.44
CA GLN A 21 18.68 -1.80 -1.06
C GLN A 21 20.13 -2.28 -0.93
N HIS A 22 20.61 -3.06 -1.92
CA HIS A 22 21.98 -3.58 -1.95
C HIS A 22 23.01 -2.49 -2.29
N GLU A 23 22.57 -1.38 -2.88
CA GLU A 23 23.41 -0.22 -3.23
C GLU A 23 23.50 0.80 -2.06
N GLY A 24 22.80 0.53 -0.95
CA GLY A 24 22.70 1.40 0.21
C GLY A 24 21.29 2.01 0.39
N ASN A 25 21.22 3.18 1.02
CA ASN A 25 19.94 3.87 1.21
C ASN A 25 19.45 4.46 -0.13
N ALA A 26 18.20 4.19 -0.51
CA ALA A 26 17.61 4.73 -1.71
C ALA A 26 17.36 6.23 -1.56
N ARG A 27 17.99 7.03 -2.43
CA ARG A 27 17.75 8.49 -2.46
C ARG A 27 16.45 8.78 -3.17
N LEU A 28 15.63 9.64 -2.58
CA LEU A 28 14.32 9.95 -3.12
C LEU A 28 14.38 10.56 -4.52
N LYS A 29 15.36 11.43 -4.78
CA LYS A 29 15.64 11.99 -6.10
C LYS A 29 15.90 10.93 -7.18
N ASP A 30 16.62 9.86 -6.83
CA ASP A 30 16.96 8.80 -7.78
C ASP A 30 15.74 7.91 -8.05
N THR A 31 14.96 7.58 -7.00
CA THR A 31 13.68 6.88 -7.15
C THR A 31 12.67 7.70 -7.96
N ALA A 32 12.56 9.01 -7.70
CA ALA A 32 11.72 9.94 -8.45
C ALA A 32 12.03 9.90 -9.94
N LYS A 33 13.33 9.92 -10.28
CA LYS A 33 13.80 9.81 -11.66
C LYS A 33 13.44 8.47 -12.30
N ARG A 34 13.73 7.34 -11.64
CA ARG A 34 13.45 5.99 -12.18
C ARG A 34 11.96 5.72 -12.37
N GLN A 35 11.14 6.25 -11.46
CA GLN A 35 9.69 6.05 -11.50
C GLN A 35 8.95 7.10 -12.34
N GLU A 36 9.65 8.13 -12.83
CA GLU A 36 9.06 9.27 -13.55
C GLU A 36 7.95 9.97 -12.73
N ILE A 37 8.20 10.15 -11.43
CA ILE A 37 7.29 10.80 -10.49
C ILE A 37 8.03 11.98 -9.86
N SER A 38 7.35 13.11 -9.66
CA SER A 38 7.99 14.26 -9.03
C SER A 38 8.45 13.95 -7.59
N GLU A 39 9.65 14.42 -7.23
CA GLU A 39 10.23 14.22 -5.90
C GLU A 39 9.30 14.74 -4.81
N LYS A 40 8.72 15.94 -5.01
CA LYS A 40 7.72 16.53 -4.10
C LYS A 40 6.50 15.63 -3.85
N TYR A 41 6.04 14.89 -4.85
CA TYR A 41 4.92 13.97 -4.67
C TYR A 41 5.34 12.72 -3.89
N LEU A 42 6.52 12.17 -4.19
CA LEU A 42 7.06 11.06 -3.42
C LEU A 42 7.39 11.44 -1.98
N GLU A 43 7.79 12.68 -1.70
CA GLU A 43 8.01 13.17 -0.33
C GLU A 43 6.75 13.01 0.54
N ALA A 44 5.58 13.35 -0.02
CA ALA A 44 4.31 13.19 0.68
C ALA A 44 4.02 11.71 1.00
N ILE A 45 4.24 10.82 0.03
CA ILE A 45 4.03 9.37 0.20
C ILE A 45 5.01 8.79 1.22
N VAL A 46 6.30 9.11 1.08
CA VAL A 46 7.35 8.61 1.97
C VAL A 46 7.11 9.06 3.41
N LYS A 47 6.64 10.29 3.62
CA LYS A 47 6.30 10.79 4.96
C LYS A 47 5.29 9.88 5.66
N GLU A 48 4.20 9.51 4.96
CA GLU A 48 3.18 8.60 5.50
C GLU A 48 3.75 7.20 5.76
N LEU A 49 4.57 6.67 4.85
CA LEU A 49 5.19 5.35 5.00
C LEU A 49 6.23 5.30 6.12
N VAL A 50 6.95 6.40 6.40
CA VAL A 50 7.87 6.52 7.53
C VAL A 50 7.10 6.61 8.84
N GLN A 51 6.02 7.41 8.89
CA GLN A 51 5.14 7.49 10.07
C GLN A 51 4.54 6.12 10.41
N ALA A 52 4.12 5.37 9.40
CA ALA A 52 3.58 4.02 9.54
C ALA A 52 4.67 2.93 9.74
N GLN A 53 5.94 3.31 9.89
CA GLN A 53 7.05 2.38 10.13
C GLN A 53 7.22 1.33 9.02
N ILE A 54 6.84 1.64 7.78
CA ILE A 54 7.15 0.82 6.58
C ILE A 54 8.54 1.16 6.06
N LEU A 55 8.90 2.44 6.08
CA LEU A 55 10.22 2.95 5.70
C LEU A 55 10.97 3.52 6.91
N LYS A 56 12.30 3.42 6.88
CA LYS A 56 13.22 4.18 7.75
C LYS A 56 13.86 5.29 6.93
N SER A 57 13.87 6.50 7.48
CA SER A 57 14.65 7.63 6.93
C SER A 57 16.02 7.68 7.61
N ILE A 58 17.07 7.79 6.80
CA ILE A 58 18.46 7.97 7.25
C ILE A 58 18.93 9.35 6.81
N HIS A 59 19.45 10.14 7.74
CA HIS A 59 19.88 11.52 7.50
C HIS A 59 21.40 11.61 7.31
N GLY A 60 21.86 12.70 6.71
CA GLY A 60 23.29 12.98 6.51
C GLY A 60 23.85 12.49 5.18
N ARG A 61 25.18 12.48 5.06
CA ARG A 61 25.90 12.06 3.84
C ARG A 61 25.66 10.57 3.59
N GLY A 62 25.07 10.23 2.45
CA GLY A 62 24.63 8.85 2.16
C GLY A 62 23.27 8.48 2.78
N GLY A 63 22.51 9.49 3.23
CA GLY A 63 21.13 9.33 3.66
C GLY A 63 20.17 8.94 2.53
N GLY A 64 18.92 8.69 2.90
CA GLY A 64 17.89 8.19 2.01
C GLY A 64 16.87 7.37 2.78
N TYR A 65 16.22 6.44 2.09
CA TYR A 65 15.18 5.58 2.62
C TYR A 65 15.51 4.11 2.43
N ARG A 66 15.08 3.28 3.36
CA ARG A 66 15.16 1.81 3.28
C ARG A 66 13.94 1.17 3.92
N LEU A 67 13.66 -0.09 3.60
CA LEU A 67 12.58 -0.81 4.25
C LEU A 67 12.86 -0.94 5.75
N ASN A 68 11.82 -0.76 6.56
CA ASN A 68 11.92 -0.96 8.00
C ASN A 68 11.79 -2.45 8.39
N LEU A 69 11.10 -3.22 7.55
CA LEU A 69 10.83 -4.65 7.69
C LEU A 69 11.27 -5.38 6.41
N PRO A 70 11.55 -6.70 6.46
CA PRO A 70 11.73 -7.50 5.25
C PRO A 70 10.54 -7.36 4.30
N ALA A 71 10.78 -7.36 2.98
CA ALA A 71 9.72 -7.21 1.98
C ALA A 71 8.61 -8.28 2.12
N SER A 72 8.98 -9.50 2.54
CA SER A 72 8.08 -10.61 2.83
C SER A 72 7.17 -10.39 4.04
N GLN A 73 7.42 -9.37 4.86
CA GLN A 73 6.57 -8.99 6.00
C GLN A 73 5.68 -7.78 5.70
N ILE A 74 5.89 -7.11 4.56
CA ILE A 74 5.12 -5.92 4.18
C ILE A 74 3.95 -6.35 3.31
N ARG A 75 2.76 -6.54 3.92
CA ARG A 75 1.54 -6.89 3.18
C ARG A 75 1.04 -5.73 2.30
N LEU A 76 0.60 -6.02 1.08
CA LEU A 76 0.11 -4.98 0.15
C LEU A 76 -1.13 -4.26 0.68
N TRP A 77 -2.03 -5.00 1.36
CA TRP A 77 -3.16 -4.42 2.07
C TRP A 77 -2.74 -3.27 3.01
N ASN A 78 -1.66 -3.44 3.77
CA ASN A 78 -1.23 -2.43 4.74
C ASN A 78 -0.75 -1.17 4.03
N VAL A 79 0.09 -1.31 2.99
CA VAL A 79 0.60 -0.18 2.21
C VAL A 79 -0.55 0.62 1.59
N LEU A 80 -1.48 -0.07 0.93
CA LEU A 80 -2.62 0.57 0.31
C LEU A 80 -3.56 1.20 1.34
N SER A 81 -3.77 0.56 2.48
CA SER A 81 -4.58 1.14 3.57
C SER A 81 -3.98 2.43 4.12
N ILE A 82 -2.65 2.48 4.29
CA ILE A 82 -1.93 3.69 4.73
C ILE A 82 -2.08 4.80 3.68
N ALA A 83 -1.81 4.48 2.41
CA ALA A 83 -1.86 5.47 1.34
C ALA A 83 -3.28 5.98 1.11
N GLU A 84 -4.30 5.13 1.10
CA GLU A 84 -5.67 5.60 0.86
C GLU A 84 -6.31 6.24 2.11
N GLY A 85 -5.72 6.06 3.31
CA GLY A 85 -6.33 6.49 4.58
C GLY A 85 -7.48 5.58 5.03
N GLY A 86 -7.64 4.44 4.37
CA GLY A 86 -8.76 3.50 4.50
C GLY A 86 -9.10 2.88 3.16
N LEU A 87 -9.50 1.60 3.15
CA LEU A 87 -9.95 0.89 1.94
C LEU A 87 -11.41 0.44 2.05
N ALA A 88 -12.18 1.13 2.90
CA ALA A 88 -13.59 0.87 3.02
C ALA A 88 -14.29 1.23 1.70
N PRO A 89 -15.14 0.35 1.14
CA PRO A 89 -15.82 0.64 -0.11
C PRO A 89 -16.91 1.71 0.04
N VAL A 90 -17.36 1.97 1.27
CA VAL A 90 -18.37 2.97 1.63
C VAL A 90 -18.07 3.56 3.00
N ALA A 91 -18.47 4.82 3.23
CA ALA A 91 -18.25 5.54 4.49
C ALA A 91 -18.78 4.80 5.74
N CYS A 92 -19.82 3.97 5.56
CA CYS A 92 -20.39 3.14 6.64
C CYS A 92 -19.41 2.15 7.27
N LEU A 93 -18.29 1.87 6.59
CA LEU A 93 -17.24 0.94 7.03
C LEU A 93 -15.90 1.63 7.33
N GLU A 94 -15.75 2.90 6.97
CA GLU A 94 -14.47 3.62 6.93
C GLU A 94 -13.96 4.07 8.31
N ASN A 95 -14.82 4.08 9.33
CA ASN A 95 -14.43 4.51 10.67
C ASN A 95 -15.22 3.80 11.78
N LYS A 96 -14.57 3.52 12.92
CA LYS A 96 -15.24 2.97 14.10
C LYS A 96 -16.22 3.98 14.70
N ASP A 97 -15.93 5.27 14.54
CA ASP A 97 -16.75 6.38 15.06
C ASP A 97 -17.84 6.82 14.08
N TYR A 98 -17.91 6.24 12.88
CA TYR A 98 -18.95 6.57 11.93
C TYR A 98 -20.28 5.94 12.35
N ASN A 99 -21.12 6.75 12.99
CA ASN A 99 -22.45 6.36 13.39
C ASN A 99 -23.47 6.64 12.29
N CYS A 100 -23.65 5.68 11.37
CA CYS A 100 -24.71 5.76 10.37
C CYS A 100 -26.07 5.49 11.02
N PRO A 101 -27.03 6.43 11.01
CA PRO A 101 -28.35 6.22 11.61
C PRO A 101 -29.14 5.06 10.99
N ARG A 102 -28.80 4.69 9.75
CA ARG A 102 -29.47 3.60 9.01
C ARG A 102 -28.83 2.24 9.22
N LYS A 103 -27.69 2.14 9.93
CA LYS A 103 -26.83 0.94 9.96
C LYS A 103 -27.59 -0.34 10.35
N GLU A 104 -28.48 -0.25 11.34
CA GLU A 104 -29.25 -1.38 11.87
C GLU A 104 -30.27 -1.94 10.86
N HIS A 105 -30.79 -1.08 9.98
CA HIS A 105 -31.87 -1.42 9.05
C HIS A 105 -31.46 -1.25 7.59
N CYS A 106 -30.15 -1.14 7.30
CA CYS A 106 -29.64 -0.90 5.96
C CYS A 106 -29.47 -2.23 5.20
N PRO A 107 -30.34 -2.54 4.21
CA PRO A 107 -30.30 -3.83 3.52
C PRO A 107 -29.04 -4.00 2.65
N THR A 108 -28.36 -2.91 2.28
CA THR A 108 -27.14 -2.94 1.45
C THR A 108 -25.86 -3.09 2.25
N LEU A 109 -25.89 -2.91 3.58
CA LEU A 109 -24.70 -2.99 4.41
C LEU A 109 -23.97 -4.35 4.34
N PRO A 110 -24.66 -5.52 4.35
CA PRO A 110 -24.01 -6.80 4.19
C PRO A 110 -23.25 -6.95 2.85
N LEU A 111 -23.79 -6.39 1.75
CA LEU A 111 -23.12 -6.38 0.45
C LEU A 111 -21.77 -5.65 0.52
N TRP A 112 -21.75 -4.45 1.12
CA TRP A 112 -20.52 -3.66 1.25
C TRP A 112 -19.49 -4.34 2.15
N LYS A 113 -19.92 -4.99 3.24
CA LYS A 113 -19.05 -5.80 4.09
C LYS A 113 -18.41 -6.95 3.31
N GLY A 114 -19.19 -7.65 2.49
CA GLY A 114 -18.67 -8.73 1.64
C GLY A 114 -17.64 -8.22 0.62
N LEU A 115 -17.88 -7.05 0.02
CA LEU A 115 -16.94 -6.43 -0.91
C LEU A 115 -15.61 -6.05 -0.20
N GLU A 116 -15.70 -5.40 0.97
CA GLU A 116 -14.51 -5.05 1.77
C GLU A 116 -13.71 -6.30 2.15
N GLN A 117 -14.39 -7.35 2.63
CA GLN A 117 -13.75 -8.62 2.99
C GLN A 117 -13.06 -9.27 1.80
N THR A 118 -13.70 -9.27 0.63
CA THR A 118 -13.14 -9.86 -0.60
C THR A 118 -11.87 -9.12 -1.03
N VAL A 119 -11.93 -7.79 -1.11
CA VAL A 119 -10.77 -6.96 -1.49
C VAL A 119 -9.65 -7.10 -0.46
N SER A 120 -9.99 -7.09 0.83
CA SER A 120 -9.02 -7.25 1.91
C SER A 120 -8.35 -8.62 1.88
N ALA A 121 -9.12 -9.69 1.70
CA ALA A 121 -8.60 -11.05 1.63
C ALA A 121 -7.67 -11.23 0.43
N TYR A 122 -8.01 -10.66 -0.74
CA TYR A 122 -7.13 -10.67 -1.92
C TYR A 122 -5.81 -9.93 -1.63
N LEU A 123 -5.87 -8.66 -1.24
CA LEU A 123 -4.66 -7.85 -1.04
C LEU A 123 -3.78 -8.32 0.13
N LYS A 124 -4.36 -9.02 1.12
CA LYS A 124 -3.61 -9.60 2.25
C LYS A 124 -2.83 -10.85 1.85
N GLN A 125 -3.18 -11.54 0.77
CA GLN A 125 -2.42 -12.71 0.31
C GLN A 125 -1.00 -12.33 -0.13
N PHE A 126 -0.85 -11.11 -0.64
CA PHE A 126 0.40 -10.64 -1.21
C PHE A 126 1.19 -9.73 -0.27
N THR A 127 2.50 -9.80 -0.45
CA THR A 127 3.52 -9.00 0.19
C THR A 127 4.29 -8.21 -0.85
N LEU A 128 5.13 -7.29 -0.40
CA LEU A 128 6.05 -6.58 -1.29
C LEU A 128 7.02 -7.55 -1.97
N GLN A 129 7.36 -8.68 -1.33
CA GLN A 129 8.22 -9.71 -1.93
C GLN A 129 7.57 -10.34 -3.16
N ASP A 130 6.27 -10.63 -3.13
CA ASP A 130 5.57 -11.22 -4.28
C ASP A 130 5.60 -10.31 -5.52
N LEU A 131 5.60 -8.99 -5.31
CA LEU A 131 5.80 -8.02 -6.39
C LEU A 131 7.24 -8.02 -6.93
N LEU A 132 8.23 -8.22 -6.07
CA LEU A 132 9.64 -8.28 -6.47
C LEU A 132 9.95 -9.56 -7.26
N ASP A 133 9.33 -10.67 -6.87
CA ASP A 133 9.54 -11.98 -7.48
C ASP A 133 8.69 -12.17 -8.76
N GLY A 134 7.74 -11.25 -9.03
CA GLY A 134 6.79 -11.40 -10.12
C GLY A 134 5.82 -12.57 -9.90
N ALA A 135 5.59 -12.97 -8.64
CA ALA A 135 4.84 -14.16 -8.26
C ALA A 135 3.31 -13.99 -8.29
N ILE A 136 2.82 -12.81 -8.67
CA ILE A 136 1.37 -12.53 -8.75
C ILE A 136 0.87 -12.96 -10.13
N ASP A 137 0.41 -14.20 -10.21
CA ASP A 137 -0.27 -14.74 -11.39
C ASP A 137 -1.78 -14.44 -11.33
N PRO A 138 -2.34 -13.65 -12.27
CA PRO A 138 -3.76 -13.36 -12.33
C PRO A 138 -4.62 -14.57 -12.75
N GLU A 139 -4.05 -15.55 -13.45
CA GLU A 139 -4.78 -16.70 -14.02
C GLU A 139 -4.85 -17.89 -13.04
N ALA A 140 -3.84 -18.06 -12.18
CA ALA A 140 -3.77 -19.12 -11.17
C ALA A 140 -4.94 -19.15 -10.17
N GLN A 141 -5.64 -18.02 -9.98
CA GLN A 141 -6.75 -17.89 -9.02
C GLN A 141 -8.13 -18.18 -9.63
N SER A 142 -8.21 -18.37 -10.95
CA SER A 142 -9.45 -18.69 -11.68
C SER A 142 -9.76 -20.19 -11.76
N SER A 143 -8.77 -21.05 -11.50
CA SER A 143 -8.86 -22.51 -11.70
C SER A 143 -9.42 -23.29 -10.51
N SER A 144 -9.89 -22.61 -9.46
CA SER A 144 -10.41 -23.24 -8.24
C SER A 144 -11.94 -23.14 -8.10
N ARG A 145 -12.67 -22.89 -9.19
CA ARG A 145 -14.14 -22.85 -9.22
C ARG A 145 -14.71 -23.82 -10.23
#